data_AF-A0A317L213-F1
#
_entry.id   AF-A0A317L213-F1
#
_cell.length_a   1.000
_cell.length_b   1.000
_cell.length_c   1.000
_cell.angle_alpha   90.00
_cell.angle_beta   90.00
_cell.angle_gamma   90.00
#
_symmetry.space_group_name_H-M   'P 1'
#
loop_
_entity.id
_entity.type
_entity.pdbx_description
1 polymer ?
#
loop_
_entity_poly.entity_id
_entity_poly.type
_entity_poly.pdbx_seq_one_letter_code
_entity_poly.pdbx_strand_id
1 'polypeptide(L)'
;MKTKQLIEIKSHIEIAEDTFEMVLHSTISHELKPGQFVHIALNGHMLRRPVSIANVDTEKETFTVIFKIFGEGTRELSKSKTGDYLDVILPCGTHYPIEDLNLDHALIVGGGIGVPPLYYLGKKLKEEGVRVTSVLGFQTKAQVFYEEKFRQLGDVYIATNDGSYGQKGFVTDIIGNLNSPIDYYFSCGPTPMLQAVTNQLQDQKGYISLEERMGCGVGTCYACVVPLKADPSKNKKICKDGPVFYANEVILA
;
A
#
# COMPACT_ATOMS: atom_id res chain seq x y z
N MET A 1 -14.06 13.00 7.53
CA MET A 1 -15.07 13.19 6.43
C MET A 1 -14.31 13.22 5.09
N LYS A 2 -14.79 12.57 4.01
CA LYS A 2 -14.08 12.64 2.71
C LYS A 2 -14.09 14.09 2.22
N THR A 3 -12.92 14.68 2.04
CA THR A 3 -12.76 16.09 1.69
C THR A 3 -11.97 16.22 0.40
N LYS A 4 -12.30 17.24 -0.39
CA LYS A 4 -11.54 17.66 -1.55
C LYS A 4 -10.67 18.85 -1.13
N GLN A 5 -9.36 18.77 -1.31
CA GLN A 5 -8.42 19.82 -0.93
C GLN A 5 -7.44 20.12 -2.06
N LEU A 6 -6.97 21.36 -2.09
CA LEU A 6 -5.80 21.75 -2.88
C LEU A 6 -4.58 21.61 -1.96
N ILE A 7 -3.71 20.66 -2.25
CA ILE A 7 -2.63 20.20 -1.37
C ILE A 7 -1.28 20.57 -1.96
N GLU A 8 -0.45 21.23 -1.17
CA GLU A 8 0.90 21.64 -1.58
C GLU A 8 1.88 20.46 -1.53
N ILE A 9 2.73 20.34 -2.54
CA ILE A 9 3.85 19.42 -2.59
C ILE A 9 5.03 20.02 -1.82
N LYS A 10 5.40 19.39 -0.69
CA LYS A 10 6.53 19.81 0.14
C LYS A 10 7.86 19.17 -0.27
N SER A 11 7.81 17.98 -0.85
CA SER A 11 8.97 17.30 -1.41
C SER A 11 8.53 16.37 -2.52
N HIS A 12 9.36 16.22 -3.55
CA HIS A 12 9.15 15.28 -4.64
C HIS A 12 10.50 14.80 -5.17
N ILE A 13 10.80 13.52 -5.00
CA ILE A 13 12.09 12.92 -5.35
C ILE A 13 11.91 11.54 -5.99
N GLU A 14 12.77 11.19 -6.93
CA GLU A 14 12.87 9.82 -7.44
C GLU A 14 13.71 8.98 -6.46
N ILE A 15 13.16 7.88 -5.97
CA ILE A 15 13.77 7.03 -4.93
C ILE A 15 14.27 5.67 -5.45
N ALA A 16 13.79 5.26 -6.62
CA ALA A 16 14.18 4.07 -7.36
C ALA A 16 13.72 4.24 -8.82
N GLU A 17 14.11 3.33 -9.71
CA GLU A 17 13.77 3.39 -11.14
C GLU A 17 12.26 3.62 -11.36
N ASP A 18 11.93 4.74 -11.99
CA ASP A 18 10.58 5.20 -12.31
C ASP A 18 9.67 5.39 -11.08
N THR A 19 10.23 5.47 -9.87
CA THR A 19 9.47 5.44 -8.60
C THR A 19 9.75 6.70 -7.79
N PHE A 20 8.69 7.43 -7.45
CA PHE A 20 8.77 8.76 -6.86
C PHE A 20 8.13 8.78 -5.47
N GLU A 21 8.82 9.39 -4.51
CA GLU A 21 8.27 9.76 -3.20
C GLU A 21 7.81 11.22 -3.24
N MET A 22 6.58 11.45 -2.81
CA MET A 22 6.00 12.79 -2.72
C MET A 22 5.46 13.05 -1.32
N VAL A 23 5.91 14.12 -0.70
CA VAL A 23 5.45 14.60 0.62
C VAL A 23 4.47 15.73 0.40
N LEU A 24 3.28 15.60 0.99
CA LEU A 24 2.12 16.43 0.75
C LEU A 24 1.63 17.03 2.07
N HIS A 25 1.36 18.34 2.08
CA HIS A 25 0.87 19.02 3.29
C HIS A 25 -0.66 19.02 3.39
N SER A 26 -1.19 18.59 4.53
CA SER A 26 -2.62 18.65 4.82
C SER A 26 -2.87 18.74 6.31
N THR A 27 -3.70 19.71 6.71
CA THR A 27 -4.12 19.93 8.11
C THR A 27 -4.95 18.77 8.67
N ILE A 28 -5.52 17.92 7.80
CA ILE A 28 -6.25 16.70 8.21
C ILE A 28 -5.39 15.44 8.12
N SER A 29 -4.07 15.56 7.95
CA SER A 29 -3.15 14.42 7.91
C SER A 29 -3.25 13.51 9.14
N HIS A 30 -3.59 14.08 10.30
CA HIS A 30 -3.85 13.33 11.55
C HIS A 30 -5.08 12.42 11.50
N GLU A 31 -6.02 12.62 10.55
CA GLU A 31 -7.16 11.71 10.34
C GLU A 31 -6.80 10.50 9.47
N LEU A 32 -5.62 10.49 8.82
CA LEU A 32 -5.23 9.46 7.86
C LEU A 32 -4.71 8.20 8.56
N LYS A 33 -5.26 7.05 8.19
CA LYS A 33 -4.94 5.75 8.79
C LYS A 33 -4.23 4.79 7.80
N PRO A 34 -3.43 3.82 8.27
CA PRO A 34 -2.77 2.85 7.42
C PRO A 34 -3.74 2.05 6.55
N GLY A 35 -3.42 1.87 5.27
CA GLY A 35 -4.29 1.18 4.30
C GLY A 35 -5.23 2.11 3.53
N GLN A 36 -5.36 3.37 3.94
CA GLN A 36 -6.09 4.37 3.16
C GLN A 36 -5.25 4.89 1.99
N PHE A 37 -5.94 5.52 1.03
CA PHE A 37 -5.35 6.11 -0.15
C PHE A 37 -5.92 7.51 -0.43
N VAL A 38 -5.32 8.21 -1.37
CA VAL A 38 -5.79 9.51 -1.88
C VAL A 38 -6.12 9.43 -3.36
N HIS A 39 -7.02 10.28 -3.86
CA HIS A 39 -7.41 10.30 -5.27
C HIS A 39 -7.01 11.63 -5.93
N ILE A 40 -5.92 11.59 -6.70
CA ILE A 40 -5.23 12.78 -7.22
C ILE A 40 -5.76 13.14 -8.61
N ALA A 41 -6.25 14.36 -8.81
CA ALA A 41 -6.59 14.88 -10.14
C ALA A 41 -5.35 15.39 -10.86
N LEU A 42 -5.36 15.24 -12.18
CA LEU A 42 -4.30 15.67 -13.07
C LEU A 42 -4.90 16.44 -14.24
N ASN A 43 -4.23 17.51 -14.64
CA ASN A 43 -4.65 18.31 -15.79
C ASN A 43 -4.63 17.45 -17.06
N GLY A 44 -5.62 17.64 -17.94
CA GLY A 44 -5.74 16.86 -19.17
C GLY A 44 -6.25 15.41 -19.00
N HIS A 45 -6.53 14.95 -17.77
CA HIS A 45 -7.02 13.61 -17.51
C HIS A 45 -8.38 13.60 -16.79
N MET A 46 -9.38 12.92 -17.37
CA MET A 46 -10.71 12.82 -16.74
C MET A 46 -10.71 12.00 -15.45
N LEU A 47 -9.95 10.90 -15.41
CA LEU A 47 -9.88 10.03 -14.23
C LEU A 47 -8.71 10.44 -13.34
N ARG A 48 -8.99 10.50 -12.03
CA ARG A 48 -7.99 10.70 -10.97
C ARG A 48 -7.11 9.46 -10.80
N ARG A 49 -5.99 9.58 -10.09
CA ARG A 49 -5.08 8.49 -9.75
C ARG A 49 -5.23 8.12 -8.28
N PRO A 50 -5.68 6.89 -7.95
CA PRO A 50 -5.65 6.40 -6.58
C PRO A 50 -4.20 6.09 -6.21
N VAL A 51 -3.71 6.66 -5.11
CA VAL A 51 -2.35 6.41 -4.61
C VAL A 51 -2.38 6.19 -3.10
N SER A 52 -1.83 5.06 -2.68
CA SER A 52 -1.77 4.66 -1.28
C SER A 52 -0.96 5.62 -0.42
N ILE A 53 -1.41 5.85 0.82
CA ILE A 53 -0.68 6.65 1.79
C ILE A 53 0.44 5.79 2.38
N ALA A 54 1.68 6.22 2.18
CA ALA A 54 2.88 5.50 2.58
C ALA A 54 3.35 5.85 3.99
N ASN A 55 3.05 7.05 4.49
CA ASN A 55 3.41 7.51 5.83
C ASN A 55 2.61 8.77 6.21
N VAL A 56 2.51 9.04 7.51
CA VAL A 56 1.99 10.29 8.08
C VAL A 56 2.98 10.84 9.10
N ASP A 57 3.22 12.15 9.06
CA ASP A 57 3.93 12.94 10.06
C ASP A 57 2.96 14.00 10.58
N THR A 58 2.40 13.75 11.77
CA THR A 58 1.37 14.60 12.38
C THR A 58 1.93 15.93 12.89
N GLU A 59 3.20 15.98 13.28
CA GLU A 59 3.83 17.22 13.76
C GLU A 59 4.06 18.21 12.61
N LYS A 60 4.44 17.69 11.44
CA LYS A 60 4.63 18.51 10.24
C LYS A 60 3.35 18.71 9.43
N GLU A 61 2.24 18.10 9.85
CA GLU A 61 0.99 18.03 9.11
C GLU A 61 1.19 17.56 7.65
N THR A 62 1.96 16.49 7.48
CA THR A 62 2.25 15.93 6.14
C THR A 62 1.92 14.45 6.05
N PHE A 63 1.63 14.01 4.83
CA PHE A 63 1.59 12.60 4.48
C PHE A 63 2.43 12.34 3.25
N THR A 64 2.90 11.11 3.12
CA THR A 64 3.74 10.67 2.01
C THR A 64 2.93 9.75 1.11
N VAL A 65 3.08 9.93 -0.20
CA VAL A 65 2.63 8.97 -1.20
C VAL A 65 3.83 8.52 -2.03
N ILE A 66 3.79 7.29 -2.52
CA ILE A 66 4.80 6.75 -3.43
C ILE A 66 4.07 6.14 -4.61
N PHE A 67 4.52 6.48 -5.81
CA PHE A 67 3.95 5.97 -7.04
C PHE A 67 5.05 5.63 -8.05
N LYS A 68 4.73 4.73 -8.97
CA LYS A 68 5.59 4.36 -10.08
C LYS A 68 5.00 4.82 -11.40
N ILE A 69 5.85 5.22 -12.35
CA ILE A 69 5.43 5.51 -13.72
C ILE A 69 5.00 4.20 -14.38
N PHE A 70 3.71 4.13 -14.73
CA PHE A 70 3.08 2.99 -15.41
C PHE A 70 2.32 3.42 -16.65
N GLY A 71 1.87 4.68 -16.70
CA GLY A 71 1.12 5.22 -17.83
C GLY A 71 1.16 6.73 -17.84
N GLU A 72 0.40 7.33 -18.76
CA GLU A 72 0.44 8.76 -19.03
C GLU A 72 0.17 9.62 -17.78
N GLY A 73 -0.83 9.25 -16.97
CA GLY A 73 -1.15 10.04 -15.78
C GLY A 73 -0.06 9.99 -14.70
N THR A 74 0.57 8.84 -14.43
CA THR A 74 1.69 8.82 -13.46
C THR A 74 2.96 9.45 -14.03
N ARG A 75 3.15 9.41 -15.36
CA ARG A 75 4.19 10.18 -16.05
C ARG A 75 3.96 11.69 -15.99
N GLU A 76 2.70 12.14 -15.98
CA GLU A 76 2.39 13.56 -15.77
C GLU A 76 2.60 13.95 -14.32
N LEU A 77 2.13 13.14 -13.37
CA LEU A 77 2.35 13.36 -11.95
C LEU A 77 3.84 13.41 -11.57
N SER A 78 4.70 12.62 -12.23
CA SER A 78 6.15 12.64 -11.99
C SER A 78 6.84 13.94 -12.45
N LYS A 79 6.15 14.81 -13.20
CA LYS A 79 6.70 16.12 -13.62
C LYS A 79 6.39 17.25 -12.64
N SER A 80 5.51 17.02 -11.67
CA SER A 80 5.19 18.00 -10.63
C SER A 80 6.44 18.38 -9.83
N LYS A 81 6.43 19.55 -9.20
CA LYS A 81 7.58 20.08 -8.47
C LYS A 81 7.19 20.46 -7.04
N THR A 82 8.17 20.52 -6.16
CA THR A 82 8.01 21.13 -4.84
C THR A 82 7.46 22.56 -4.98
N GLY A 83 6.43 22.88 -4.19
CA GLY A 83 5.68 24.13 -4.25
C GLY A 83 4.46 24.10 -5.16
N ASP A 84 4.32 23.09 -6.03
CA ASP A 84 3.09 22.90 -6.82
C ASP A 84 1.92 22.44 -5.93
N TYR A 85 0.71 22.57 -6.46
CA TYR A 85 -0.52 22.17 -5.79
C TYR A 85 -1.26 21.09 -6.55
N LEU A 86 -1.77 20.10 -5.83
CA LEU A 86 -2.57 19.00 -6.36
C LEU A 86 -4.00 19.06 -5.83
N ASP A 87 -4.97 18.83 -6.71
CA ASP A 87 -6.38 18.63 -6.32
C ASP A 87 -6.57 17.17 -5.89
N VAL A 88 -6.79 16.96 -4.59
CA VAL A 88 -6.78 15.64 -3.95
C VAL A 88 -8.09 15.40 -3.20
N ILE A 89 -8.63 14.17 -3.32
CA ILE A 89 -9.70 13.67 -2.44
C ILE A 89 -9.09 12.74 -1.40
N LEU A 90 -9.34 13.01 -0.11
CA LEU A 90 -8.79 12.26 1.02
C LEU A 90 -9.65 12.37 2.30
N PRO A 91 -9.54 11.41 3.24
CA PRO A 91 -9.05 10.05 3.00
C PRO A 91 -10.01 9.24 2.11
N CYS A 92 -9.49 8.27 1.38
CA CYS A 92 -10.28 7.28 0.65
C CYS A 92 -10.00 5.87 1.17
N GLY A 93 -11.00 4.99 1.06
CA GLY A 93 -10.93 3.62 1.54
C GLY A 93 -11.03 3.44 3.06
N THR A 94 -11.12 2.17 3.45
CA THR A 94 -10.99 1.63 4.80
C THR A 94 -9.51 1.53 5.18
N HIS A 95 -9.25 1.24 6.45
CA HIS A 95 -7.91 1.08 7.00
C HIS A 95 -7.72 -0.34 7.56
N TYR A 96 -6.48 -0.70 7.87
CA TYR A 96 -6.21 -1.90 8.65
C TYR A 96 -6.76 -1.72 10.07
N PRO A 97 -7.60 -2.62 10.59
CA PRO A 97 -8.17 -2.52 11.95
C PRO A 97 -7.19 -3.11 12.96
N ILE A 98 -5.98 -2.56 13.02
CA ILE A 98 -4.91 -3.06 13.91
C ILE A 98 -5.21 -2.79 15.39
N GLU A 99 -6.03 -1.79 15.68
CA GLU A 99 -6.42 -1.43 17.04
C GLU A 99 -7.25 -2.54 17.73
N ASP A 100 -7.86 -3.43 16.94
CA ASP A 100 -8.69 -4.55 17.42
C ASP A 100 -7.89 -5.86 17.56
N LEU A 101 -6.57 -5.84 17.31
CA LEU A 101 -5.73 -7.03 17.29
C LEU A 101 -4.75 -7.04 18.47
N ASN A 102 -4.63 -8.18 19.15
CA ASN A 102 -3.57 -8.43 20.11
C ASN A 102 -2.51 -9.33 19.45
N LEU A 103 -1.37 -8.76 19.07
CA LEU A 103 -0.34 -9.41 18.26
C LEU A 103 1.02 -9.30 18.96
N ASP A 104 1.76 -10.40 19.05
CA ASP A 104 3.16 -10.37 19.45
C ASP A 104 4.06 -10.20 18.23
N HIS A 105 3.68 -10.80 17.09
CA HIS A 105 4.46 -10.79 15.85
C HIS A 105 3.60 -10.68 14.58
N ALA A 106 3.88 -9.65 13.79
CA ALA A 106 3.27 -9.41 12.49
C ALA A 106 4.25 -9.65 11.33
N LEU A 107 3.78 -10.40 10.32
CA LEU A 107 4.46 -10.54 9.03
C LEU A 107 3.91 -9.52 8.03
N ILE A 108 4.78 -8.69 7.47
CA ILE A 108 4.45 -7.77 6.38
C ILE A 108 5.00 -8.34 5.07
N VAL A 109 4.15 -8.48 4.06
CA VAL A 109 4.53 -9.01 2.74
C VAL A 109 4.18 -8.02 1.63
N GLY A 110 5.17 -7.34 1.09
CA GLY A 110 5.00 -6.29 0.09
C GLY A 110 5.57 -6.64 -1.28
N GLY A 111 4.93 -6.19 -2.35
CA GLY A 111 5.44 -6.35 -3.72
C GLY A 111 5.41 -5.05 -4.52
N GLY A 112 6.57 -4.59 -5.00
CA GLY A 112 6.68 -3.38 -5.83
C GLY A 112 5.99 -2.17 -5.21
N ILE A 113 5.03 -1.57 -5.92
CA ILE A 113 4.29 -0.39 -5.44
C ILE A 113 3.21 -0.70 -4.38
N GLY A 114 3.05 -1.96 -3.98
CA GLY A 114 2.29 -2.35 -2.79
C GLY A 114 3.08 -2.23 -1.48
N VAL A 115 4.41 -2.06 -1.54
CA VAL A 115 5.27 -1.84 -0.36
C VAL A 115 4.94 -0.54 0.42
N PRO A 116 4.69 0.62 -0.22
CA PRO A 116 4.45 1.90 0.46
C PRO A 116 3.37 1.88 1.56
N PRO A 117 2.11 1.43 1.33
CA PRO A 117 1.08 1.43 2.38
C PRO A 117 1.46 0.57 3.60
N LEU A 118 2.25 -0.47 3.38
CA LEU A 118 2.70 -1.37 4.44
C LEU A 118 3.75 -0.73 5.35
N TYR A 119 4.46 0.30 4.89
CA TYR A 119 5.40 1.03 5.74
C TYR A 119 4.67 1.81 6.84
N TYR A 120 3.58 2.51 6.49
CA TYR A 120 2.77 3.21 7.48
C TYR A 120 2.18 2.25 8.50
N LEU A 121 1.68 1.10 8.02
CA LEU A 121 1.17 0.02 8.86
C LEU A 121 2.25 -0.50 9.82
N GLY A 122 3.44 -0.84 9.30
CA GLY A 122 4.54 -1.35 10.11
C GLY A 122 5.01 -0.36 11.17
N LYS A 123 5.01 0.94 10.88
CA LYS A 123 5.29 1.99 11.85
C LYS A 123 4.28 1.97 13.00
N LYS A 124 2.99 1.86 12.70
CA LYS A 124 1.94 1.76 13.72
C LYS A 124 2.03 0.49 14.55
N LEU A 125 2.27 -0.66 13.92
CA LEU A 125 2.48 -1.92 14.64
C LEU A 125 3.67 -1.83 15.61
N LYS A 126 4.78 -1.22 15.17
CA LYS A 126 5.95 -1.02 16.02
C LYS A 126 5.69 -0.06 17.18
N GLU A 127 4.93 1.01 16.96
CA GLU A 127 4.50 1.95 18.02
C GLU A 127 3.71 1.22 19.13
N GLU A 128 2.91 0.20 18.77
CA GLU A 128 2.18 -0.68 19.70
C GLU A 128 3.06 -1.81 20.29
N GLY A 129 4.37 -1.83 20.02
CA GLY A 129 5.29 -2.83 20.55
C GLY A 129 5.26 -4.20 19.85
N VAL A 130 4.54 -4.32 18.74
CA VAL A 130 4.47 -5.56 17.94
C VAL A 130 5.80 -5.79 17.22
N ARG A 131 6.33 -7.02 17.29
CA ARG A 131 7.50 -7.39 16.48
C ARG A 131 7.09 -7.43 15.01
N VAL A 132 7.88 -6.83 14.13
CA VAL A 132 7.60 -6.80 12.69
C VAL A 132 8.69 -7.56 11.93
N THR A 133 8.28 -8.50 11.09
CA THR A 133 9.13 -9.09 10.05
C THR A 133 8.58 -8.68 8.70
N SER A 134 9.43 -8.18 7.80
CA SER A 134 9.03 -7.72 6.47
C SER A 134 9.69 -8.56 5.37
N VAL A 135 8.91 -9.02 4.42
CA VAL A 135 9.38 -9.68 3.19
C VAL A 135 8.92 -8.85 2.00
N LEU A 136 9.87 -8.24 1.28
CA LEU A 136 9.57 -7.28 0.22
C LEU A 136 10.11 -7.78 -1.12
N GLY A 137 9.25 -7.85 -2.14
CA GLY A 137 9.58 -8.34 -3.47
C GLY A 137 9.65 -7.23 -4.51
N PHE A 138 10.67 -7.27 -5.36
CA PHE A 138 10.87 -6.35 -6.48
C PHE A 138 11.27 -7.10 -7.76
N GLN A 139 11.14 -6.48 -8.93
CA GLN A 139 11.57 -7.13 -10.18
C GLN A 139 13.09 -7.21 -10.27
N THR A 140 13.78 -6.10 -9.97
CA THR A 140 15.22 -5.93 -10.07
C THR A 140 15.73 -5.02 -8.94
N LYS A 141 17.05 -4.98 -8.73
CA LYS A 141 17.73 -4.12 -7.76
C LYS A 141 17.43 -2.64 -7.98
N ALA A 142 17.31 -2.21 -9.23
CA ALA A 142 17.05 -0.80 -9.58
C ALA A 142 15.69 -0.31 -9.07
N GLN A 143 14.77 -1.24 -8.77
CA GLN A 143 13.43 -0.95 -8.28
C GLN A 143 13.29 -1.12 -6.76
N VAL A 144 14.36 -1.53 -6.06
CA VAL A 144 14.34 -1.68 -4.60
C VAL A 144 14.36 -0.30 -3.95
N PHE A 145 13.40 -0.04 -3.07
CA PHE A 145 13.35 1.16 -2.24
C PHE A 145 12.87 0.83 -0.82
N TYR A 146 13.02 1.78 0.09
CA TYR A 146 12.53 1.70 1.47
C TYR A 146 13.11 0.57 2.35
N GLU A 147 14.03 -0.24 1.88
CA GLU A 147 14.67 -1.31 2.69
C GLU A 147 15.17 -0.78 4.04
N GLU A 148 15.98 0.29 4.03
CA GLU A 148 16.50 0.89 5.26
C GLU A 148 15.41 1.44 6.18
N LYS A 149 14.31 1.97 5.61
CA LYS A 149 13.18 2.43 6.40
C LYS A 149 12.47 1.26 7.07
N PHE A 150 12.29 0.13 6.38
CA PHE A 150 11.73 -1.08 6.98
C PHE A 150 12.68 -1.76 7.97
N ARG A 151 14.01 -1.68 7.78
CA ARG A 151 15.00 -2.20 8.75
C ARG A 151 14.92 -1.48 10.09
N GLN A 152 14.48 -0.23 10.09
CA GLN A 152 14.17 0.50 11.32
C GLN A 152 12.90 -0.01 12.01
N LEU A 153 12.06 -0.81 11.36
CA LEU A 153 10.85 -1.40 11.94
C LEU A 153 11.11 -2.80 12.52
N GLY A 154 11.98 -3.59 11.90
CA GLY A 154 12.34 -4.93 12.36
C GLY A 154 13.13 -5.69 11.30
N ASP A 155 13.04 -7.02 11.31
CA ASP A 155 13.75 -7.86 10.35
C ASP A 155 13.20 -7.65 8.94
N VAL A 156 14.09 -7.53 7.95
CA VAL A 156 13.72 -7.30 6.54
C VAL A 156 14.43 -8.28 5.63
N TYR A 157 13.66 -8.88 4.74
CA TYR A 157 14.14 -9.76 3.69
C TYR A 157 13.69 -9.23 2.34
N ILE A 158 14.63 -9.12 1.40
CA ILE A 158 14.36 -8.64 0.04
C ILE A 158 14.44 -9.82 -0.93
N ALA A 159 13.42 -9.96 -1.78
CA ALA A 159 13.44 -10.82 -2.96
C ALA A 159 13.50 -10.00 -4.24
N THR A 160 14.34 -10.42 -5.19
CA THR A 160 14.29 -9.91 -6.58
C THR A 160 14.07 -11.05 -7.55
N ASN A 161 13.17 -10.85 -8.52
CA ASN A 161 12.82 -11.87 -9.51
C ASN A 161 14.06 -12.34 -10.30
N ASP A 162 14.94 -11.41 -10.68
CA ASP A 162 16.16 -11.68 -11.43
C ASP A 162 17.35 -12.12 -10.56
N GLY A 163 17.26 -11.94 -9.24
CA GLY A 163 18.35 -12.22 -8.30
C GLY A 163 19.44 -11.14 -8.25
N SER A 164 19.18 -9.96 -8.80
CA SER A 164 20.14 -8.85 -8.80
C SER A 164 20.40 -8.26 -7.40
N TYR A 165 19.52 -8.54 -6.43
CA TYR A 165 19.68 -8.14 -5.02
C TYR A 165 18.87 -9.00 -4.06
N GLY A 166 19.39 -9.25 -2.85
CA GLY A 166 18.75 -10.11 -1.87
C GLY A 166 18.62 -11.56 -2.35
N GLN A 167 17.50 -12.22 -2.02
CA GLN A 167 17.21 -13.57 -2.48
C GLN A 167 16.65 -13.54 -3.90
N LYS A 168 17.15 -14.41 -4.78
CA LYS A 168 16.55 -14.62 -6.10
C LYS A 168 15.22 -15.35 -5.96
N GLY A 169 14.19 -14.84 -6.64
CA GLY A 169 12.86 -15.46 -6.68
C GLY A 169 11.78 -14.53 -6.17
N PHE A 170 10.76 -15.11 -5.53
CA PHE A 170 9.58 -14.43 -5.04
C PHE A 170 9.53 -14.35 -3.52
N VAL A 171 8.68 -13.47 -2.98
CA VAL A 171 8.46 -13.34 -1.53
C VAL A 171 8.04 -14.66 -0.87
N THR A 172 7.31 -15.51 -1.59
CA THR A 172 6.85 -16.83 -1.12
C THR A 172 8.00 -17.79 -0.83
N ASP A 173 9.10 -17.66 -1.58
CA ASP A 173 10.30 -18.49 -1.37
C ASP A 173 11.00 -18.14 -0.05
N ILE A 174 10.95 -16.87 0.36
CA ILE A 174 11.46 -16.44 1.67
C ILE A 174 10.50 -16.89 2.77
N ILE A 175 9.19 -16.64 2.60
CA ILE A 175 8.16 -16.97 3.60
C ILE A 175 8.22 -18.46 3.98
N GLY A 176 8.42 -19.35 3.00
CA GLY A 176 8.51 -20.79 3.25
C GLY A 176 9.70 -21.22 4.10
N ASN A 177 10.70 -20.36 4.27
CA ASN A 177 11.89 -20.61 5.08
C ASN A 177 11.88 -19.87 6.42
N LEU A 178 10.82 -19.10 6.74
CA LEU A 178 10.69 -18.43 8.02
C LEU A 178 10.34 -19.45 9.12
N ASN A 179 11.23 -19.61 10.09
CA ASN A 179 11.05 -20.53 11.21
C ASN A 179 10.35 -19.91 12.43
N SER A 180 9.90 -18.66 12.33
CA SER A 180 9.26 -17.95 13.46
C SER A 180 7.74 -18.08 13.42
N PRO A 181 7.07 -18.26 14.58
CA PRO A 181 5.61 -18.18 14.63
C PRO A 181 5.15 -16.78 14.22
N ILE A 182 4.11 -16.72 13.40
CA ILE A 182 3.47 -15.48 12.90
C ILE A 182 2.05 -15.48 13.48
N ASP A 183 1.60 -14.37 14.06
CA ASP A 183 0.23 -14.25 14.58
C ASP A 183 -0.71 -13.74 13.49
N TYR A 184 -0.20 -12.82 12.68
CA TYR A 184 -0.95 -12.15 11.63
C TYR A 184 -0.06 -11.78 10.46
N TYR A 185 -0.60 -11.85 9.24
CA TYR A 185 0.08 -11.28 8.07
C TYR A 185 -0.69 -10.12 7.45
N PHE A 186 0.05 -9.19 6.87
CA PHE A 186 -0.48 -8.06 6.12
C PHE A 186 0.20 -8.02 4.76
N SER A 187 -0.56 -8.07 3.67
CA SER A 187 0.02 -8.09 2.33
C SER A 187 -0.58 -7.06 1.38
N CYS A 188 0.27 -6.52 0.51
CA CYS A 188 -0.14 -5.61 -0.56
C CYS A 188 0.86 -5.71 -1.72
N GLY A 189 0.37 -5.85 -2.94
CA GLY A 189 1.16 -5.97 -4.15
C GLY A 189 0.34 -6.51 -5.31
N PRO A 190 1.00 -6.93 -6.41
CA PRO A 190 0.31 -7.44 -7.59
C PRO A 190 -0.58 -8.65 -7.27
N THR A 191 -1.73 -8.78 -7.95
CA THR A 191 -2.68 -9.87 -7.72
C THR A 191 -2.05 -11.27 -7.73
N PRO A 192 -1.15 -11.64 -8.65
CA PRO A 192 -0.49 -12.95 -8.61
C PRO A 192 0.32 -13.19 -7.33
N MET A 193 0.94 -12.14 -6.78
CA MET A 193 1.65 -12.23 -5.52
C MET A 193 0.67 -12.45 -4.37
N LEU A 194 -0.42 -11.68 -4.32
CA LEU A 194 -1.44 -11.83 -3.28
C LEU A 194 -2.07 -13.23 -3.31
N GLN A 195 -2.40 -13.75 -4.50
CA GLN A 195 -2.88 -15.13 -4.66
C GLN A 195 -1.88 -16.15 -4.09
N ALA A 196 -0.60 -16.04 -4.44
CA ALA A 196 0.43 -16.97 -3.97
C ALA A 196 0.63 -16.89 -2.45
N VAL A 197 0.71 -15.69 -1.89
CA VAL A 197 0.88 -15.45 -0.45
C VAL A 197 -0.34 -15.93 0.34
N THR A 198 -1.56 -15.59 -0.10
CA THR A 198 -2.79 -16.01 0.58
C THR A 198 -2.98 -17.52 0.53
N ASN A 199 -2.59 -18.19 -0.57
CA ASN A 199 -2.61 -19.65 -0.64
C ASN A 199 -1.56 -20.30 0.27
N GLN A 200 -0.34 -19.77 0.30
CA GLN A 200 0.74 -20.27 1.16
C GLN A 200 0.42 -20.08 2.66
N LEU A 201 -0.27 -19.00 3.00
CA LEU A 201 -0.65 -18.63 4.37
C LEU A 201 -2.15 -18.82 4.64
N GLN A 202 -2.79 -19.81 4.00
CA GLN A 202 -4.25 -20.01 4.08
C GLN A 202 -4.77 -20.28 5.50
N ASP A 203 -3.95 -20.90 6.36
CA ASP A 203 -4.28 -21.20 7.76
C ASP A 203 -3.92 -20.04 8.70
N GLN A 204 -3.23 -19.01 8.19
CA GLN A 204 -2.85 -17.84 8.95
C GLN A 204 -3.91 -16.75 8.83
N LYS A 205 -4.19 -16.05 9.93
CA LYS A 205 -5.02 -14.84 9.90
C LYS A 205 -4.27 -13.71 9.22
N GLY A 206 -4.97 -12.93 8.40
CA GLY A 206 -4.32 -11.86 7.67
C GLY A 206 -5.27 -10.88 7.00
N TYR A 207 -4.73 -9.72 6.66
CA TYR A 207 -5.37 -8.73 5.79
C TYR A 207 -4.58 -8.57 4.50
N ILE A 208 -5.30 -8.37 3.40
CA ILE A 208 -4.72 -8.01 2.11
C ILE A 208 -5.27 -6.66 1.68
N SER A 209 -4.45 -5.86 0.99
CA SER A 209 -4.89 -4.62 0.35
C SER A 209 -4.86 -4.77 -1.16
N LEU A 210 -6.01 -4.51 -1.79
CA LEU A 210 -6.24 -4.68 -3.22
C LEU A 210 -6.14 -3.36 -3.98
N GLU A 211 -5.62 -3.47 -5.19
CA GLU A 211 -5.67 -2.41 -6.20
C GLU A 211 -6.69 -2.78 -7.28
N GLU A 212 -7.41 -1.78 -7.79
CA GLU A 212 -8.24 -1.93 -8.98
C GLU A 212 -8.37 -0.61 -9.73
N ARG A 213 -8.83 -0.68 -10.97
CA ARG A 213 -9.24 0.48 -11.76
C ARG A 213 -10.38 1.20 -11.06
N MET A 214 -10.17 2.48 -10.75
CA MET A 214 -11.17 3.30 -10.08
C MET A 214 -11.63 4.46 -10.96
N GLY A 215 -12.96 4.66 -11.00
CA GLY A 215 -13.57 5.88 -11.50
C GLY A 215 -13.68 6.93 -10.40
N CYS A 216 -14.80 6.87 -9.65
CA CYS A 216 -15.15 7.90 -8.66
C CYS A 216 -14.28 7.93 -7.40
N GLY A 217 -13.67 6.80 -6.98
CA GLY A 217 -12.92 6.68 -5.71
C GLY A 217 -13.74 6.84 -4.43
N VAL A 218 -15.07 6.99 -4.54
CA VAL A 218 -15.97 7.27 -3.39
C VAL A 218 -17.10 6.27 -3.20
N GLY A 219 -17.21 5.26 -4.06
CA GLY A 219 -18.13 4.13 -3.90
C GLY A 219 -19.44 4.22 -4.69
N THR A 220 -19.54 5.13 -5.66
CA THR A 220 -20.78 5.40 -6.42
C THR A 220 -20.84 4.68 -7.76
N CYS A 221 -19.72 4.58 -8.49
CA CYS A 221 -19.75 4.15 -9.90
C CYS A 221 -19.63 2.64 -10.13
N TYR A 222 -19.38 1.84 -9.10
CA TYR A 222 -19.20 0.38 -9.19
C TYR A 222 -18.05 -0.10 -10.11
N ALA A 223 -17.11 0.76 -10.49
CA ALA A 223 -15.99 0.36 -11.36
C ALA A 223 -14.95 -0.55 -10.69
N CYS A 224 -14.80 -0.46 -9.36
CA CYS A 224 -13.80 -1.19 -8.58
C CYS A 224 -14.47 -2.27 -7.71
N VAL A 225 -15.35 -3.06 -8.32
CA VAL A 225 -16.03 -4.15 -7.62
C VAL A 225 -15.12 -5.36 -7.49
N VAL A 226 -15.22 -6.05 -6.36
CA VAL A 226 -14.59 -7.34 -6.10
C VAL A 226 -15.65 -8.31 -5.54
N PRO A 227 -15.78 -9.53 -6.08
CA PRO A 227 -16.72 -10.52 -5.56
C PRO A 227 -16.33 -11.05 -4.18
N LEU A 228 -17.32 -11.34 -3.34
CA LEU A 228 -17.10 -12.04 -2.08
C LEU A 228 -16.84 -13.53 -2.34
N LYS A 229 -15.92 -14.13 -1.57
CA LYS A 229 -15.62 -15.56 -1.68
C LYS A 229 -16.75 -16.44 -1.15
N ALA A 230 -17.43 -15.99 -0.08
CA ALA A 230 -18.55 -16.71 0.52
C ALA A 230 -19.82 -16.71 -0.34
N ASP A 231 -19.99 -15.70 -1.19
CA ASP A 231 -21.13 -15.56 -2.10
C ASP A 231 -20.72 -14.72 -3.32
N PRO A 232 -20.29 -15.36 -4.43
CA PRO A 232 -19.81 -14.67 -5.63
C PRO A 232 -20.87 -13.80 -6.33
N SER A 233 -22.16 -13.90 -5.96
CA SER A 233 -23.20 -13.02 -6.47
C SER A 233 -23.18 -11.63 -5.81
N LYS A 234 -22.51 -11.51 -4.66
CA LYS A 234 -22.33 -10.27 -3.92
C LYS A 234 -20.96 -9.67 -4.17
N ASN A 235 -20.93 -8.34 -4.28
CA ASN A 235 -19.71 -7.58 -4.54
C ASN A 235 -19.48 -6.52 -3.46
N LYS A 236 -18.20 -6.29 -3.15
CA LYS A 236 -17.73 -5.11 -2.41
C LYS A 236 -17.05 -4.14 -3.38
N LYS A 237 -16.97 -2.87 -3.01
CA LYS A 237 -16.31 -1.80 -3.79
C LYS A 237 -15.00 -1.44 -3.12
N ILE A 238 -13.87 -1.65 -3.78
CA ILE A 238 -12.54 -1.45 -3.22
C ILE A 238 -12.36 -0.02 -2.70
N CYS A 239 -12.85 1.02 -3.39
CA CYS A 239 -12.70 2.40 -2.92
C CYS A 239 -13.55 2.82 -1.69
N LYS A 240 -14.49 1.97 -1.26
CA LYS A 240 -15.44 2.27 -0.17
C LYS A 240 -15.42 1.21 0.93
N ASP A 241 -15.51 -0.05 0.53
CA ASP A 241 -15.57 -1.21 1.41
C ASP A 241 -14.18 -1.81 1.65
N GLY A 242 -13.19 -1.46 0.81
CA GLY A 242 -11.76 -1.74 0.96
C GLY A 242 -10.93 -0.44 0.97
N PRO A 243 -9.64 -0.45 0.60
CA PRO A 243 -8.96 -1.51 -0.17
C PRO A 243 -8.49 -2.69 0.67
N VAL A 244 -8.55 -2.55 1.99
CA VAL A 244 -8.17 -3.59 2.95
C VAL A 244 -9.32 -4.56 3.15
N PHE A 245 -9.06 -5.85 2.95
CA PHE A 245 -10.00 -6.96 3.16
C PHE A 245 -9.35 -8.06 3.98
N TYR A 246 -10.17 -8.83 4.70
CA TYR A 246 -9.66 -10.06 5.31
C TYR A 246 -9.15 -10.99 4.21
N ALA A 247 -8.03 -11.68 4.42
CA ALA A 247 -7.33 -12.33 3.32
C ALA A 247 -8.15 -13.38 2.56
N ASN A 248 -9.13 -14.00 3.21
CA ASN A 248 -10.01 -15.00 2.62
C ASN A 248 -11.44 -14.49 2.33
N GLU A 249 -11.65 -13.17 2.37
CA GLU A 249 -12.97 -12.55 2.25
C GLU A 249 -13.47 -12.43 0.80
N VAL A 250 -12.54 -12.14 -0.11
CA VAL A 250 -12.81 -11.73 -1.49
C VAL A 250 -12.10 -12.64 -2.49
N ILE A 251 -12.61 -12.69 -3.72
CA ILE A 251 -11.99 -13.44 -4.81
C ILE A 251 -10.86 -12.60 -5.41
N LEU A 252 -9.65 -13.16 -5.40
CA LEU A 252 -8.51 -12.62 -6.14
C LEU A 252 -8.55 -13.20 -7.56
N ALA A 253 -9.05 -12.42 -8.51
CA ALA A 253 -9.18 -12.80 -9.93
C ALA A 253 -7.98 -12.30 -10.74
#